data_AF-A0A7K1ZLT4-F1
#
_entry.id   AF-A0A7K1ZLT4-F1
#
_cell.length_a   1.000
_cell.length_b   1.000
_cell.length_c   1.000
_cell.angle_alpha   90.00
_cell.angle_beta   90.00
_cell.angle_gamma   90.00
#
_symmetry.space_group_name_H-M   'P 1'
#
loop_
_entity.id
_entity.type
_entity.pdbx_description
1 polymer ?
#
loop_
_entity_poly.entity_id
_entity_poly.type
_entity_poly.pdbx_seq_one_letter_code
_entity_poly.pdbx_strand_id
1 'polypeptide(L)'
;MIAQEGWPLVAAAFVIGVILAGLTLIIPGVPGWLEFGLIPLFTPGTGLFVAYFFRDPERTPPPDFELLILAPADGKVVEIVQVHEPLFIQ
;
A
#
# COMPACT_ATOMS: atom_id res chain seq x y z
N MET A 1 5.97 -1.92 -11.42
CA MET A 1 4.94 -3.00 -11.51
C MET A 1 4.19 -3.06 -10.17
N ILE A 2 3.20 -3.93 -9.94
CA ILE A 2 2.62 -4.15 -8.60
C ILE A 2 3.28 -5.39 -8.01
N ALA A 3 3.69 -5.35 -6.74
CA ALA A 3 4.23 -6.50 -6.03
C ALA A 3 3.24 -7.68 -6.11
N GLN A 4 3.73 -8.92 -6.26
CA GLN A 4 2.85 -10.07 -6.47
C GLN A 4 1.91 -10.28 -5.28
N GLU A 5 2.40 -10.01 -4.06
CA GLU A 5 1.69 -10.05 -2.80
C GLU A 5 0.66 -8.90 -2.66
N GLY A 6 0.80 -7.85 -3.47
CA GLY A 6 -0.09 -6.70 -3.49
C GLY A 6 -1.43 -6.98 -4.16
N TRP A 7 -1.49 -7.87 -5.16
CA TRP A 7 -2.73 -8.13 -5.92
C TRP A 7 -3.89 -8.65 -5.06
N PRO A 8 -3.71 -9.63 -4.16
CA PRO A 8 -4.77 -10.06 -3.24
C PRO A 8 -5.28 -8.91 -2.35
N LEU A 9 -4.40 -8.02 -1.91
CA LEU A 9 -4.75 -6.89 -1.04
C LEU A 9 -5.49 -5.80 -1.80
N VAL A 10 -5.09 -5.50 -3.04
CA VAL A 10 -5.82 -4.58 -3.94
C VAL A 10 -7.23 -5.10 -4.20
N ALA A 11 -7.37 -6.41 -4.50
CA ALA A 11 -8.67 -7.03 -4.72
C ALA A 11 -9.55 -6.98 -3.46
N ALA A 12 -9.00 -7.32 -2.29
CA ALA A 12 -9.72 -7.24 -1.03
C ALA A 12 -10.18 -5.80 -0.72
N ALA A 13 -9.30 -4.81 -0.91
CA ALA A 13 -9.63 -3.40 -0.71
C ALA A 13 -10.73 -2.92 -1.67
N PHE A 14 -10.70 -3.36 -2.92
CA PHE A 14 -11.74 -3.06 -3.89
C PHE A 14 -13.08 -3.67 -3.50
N VAL A 15 -13.11 -4.94 -3.06
CA VAL A 15 -14.34 -5.61 -2.59
C VAL A 15 -14.92 -4.90 -1.37
N ILE A 16 -14.08 -4.57 -0.38
CA ILE A 16 -14.50 -3.77 0.79
C ILE A 16 -15.06 -2.42 0.34
N GLY A 17 -14.39 -1.78 -0.62
CA GLY A 17 -14.84 -0.54 -1.24
C GLY A 17 -16.23 -0.61 -1.86
N VAL A 18 -16.51 -1.68 -2.63
CA VAL A 18 -17.82 -1.93 -3.22
C VAL A 18 -18.88 -2.15 -2.14
N ILE A 19 -18.56 -2.89 -1.07
CA ILE A 19 -19.48 -3.08 0.06
C ILE A 19 -19.81 -1.74 0.71
N LEU A 20 -18.80 -0.91 1.02
CA LEU A 20 -18.99 0.39 1.63
C LEU A 20 -19.82 1.34 0.75
N ALA A 21 -19.57 1.36 -0.57
CA ALA A 21 -20.37 2.14 -1.51
C ALA A 21 -21.81 1.58 -1.65
N GLY A 22 -22.00 0.26 -1.59
CA GLY A 22 -23.33 -0.35 -1.58
C GLY A 22 -24.14 0.05 -0.35
N LEU A 23 -23.50 0.15 0.82
CA LEU A 23 -24.16 0.59 2.06
C LEU A 23 -24.69 2.02 1.96
N THR A 24 -24.04 2.92 1.22
CA THR A 24 -24.54 4.30 1.05
C THR A 24 -25.87 4.34 0.30
N LEU A 25 -26.14 3.37 -0.58
CA LEU A 25 -27.37 3.28 -1.36
C LEU A 25 -28.54 2.65 -0.59
N ILE A 26 -28.25 1.86 0.44
CA ILE A 26 -29.25 1.08 1.18
C ILE A 26 -29.68 1.81 2.47
N ILE A 27 -28.78 2.59 3.06
CA ILE A 27 -29.06 3.33 4.29
C ILE A 27 -29.84 4.61 3.95
N PRO A 28 -31.10 4.76 4.40
CA PRO A 28 -31.86 5.97 4.14
C PRO A 28 -31.26 7.17 4.89
N GLY A 29 -31.25 8.33 4.25
CA GLY A 29 -30.78 9.59 4.84
C GLY A 29 -29.39 10.03 4.37
N VAL A 30 -28.73 9.28 3.48
CA VAL A 30 -27.53 9.76 2.78
C VAL A 30 -27.97 10.76 1.70
N PRO A 31 -27.51 12.03 1.74
CA PRO A 31 -27.83 12.99 0.69
C PRO A 31 -27.11 12.62 -0.62
N GLY A 32 -27.76 12.75 -1.77
CA GLY A 32 -27.17 12.37 -3.06
C GLY A 32 -25.86 13.09 -3.42
N TRP A 33 -25.62 14.31 -2.92
CA TRP A 33 -24.33 14.99 -3.09
C TRP A 33 -23.18 14.30 -2.35
N LEU A 34 -23.48 13.61 -1.24
CA LEU A 34 -22.51 12.84 -0.47
C LEU A 34 -22.25 11.48 -1.14
N GLU A 35 -23.28 10.83 -1.68
CA GLU A 35 -23.13 9.61 -2.49
C GLU A 35 -22.19 9.82 -3.68
N PHE A 36 -22.33 10.96 -4.37
CA PHE A 36 -21.46 11.34 -5.49
C PHE A 36 -19.97 11.37 -5.10
N GLY A 37 -19.64 11.71 -3.84
CA GLY A 37 -18.28 11.68 -3.32
C GLY A 37 -17.86 10.32 -2.75
N LEU A 38 -18.73 9.68 -1.97
CA LEU A 38 -18.41 8.45 -1.24
C LEU A 38 -18.26 7.23 -2.15
N ILE A 39 -19.08 7.12 -3.20
CA ILE A 39 -19.01 6.00 -4.13
C ILE A 39 -17.64 5.93 -4.82
N PRO A 40 -17.12 6.99 -5.50
CA PRO A 40 -15.80 6.94 -6.11
C PRO A 40 -14.67 6.87 -5.06
N LEU A 41 -14.85 7.46 -3.88
CA LEU A 41 -13.88 7.35 -2.79
C LEU A 41 -13.71 5.90 -2.33
N PHE A 42 -14.82 5.17 -2.15
CA PHE A 42 -14.78 3.79 -1.69
C PHE A 42 -14.48 2.80 -2.81
N THR A 43 -14.97 2.99 -4.04
CA THR A 43 -14.82 1.97 -5.10
C THR A 43 -13.43 2.00 -5.78
N PRO A 44 -13.10 2.90 -6.70
CA PRO A 44 -11.74 2.98 -7.21
C PRO A 44 -10.77 3.54 -6.16
N GLY A 45 -11.21 4.44 -5.27
CA GLY A 45 -10.29 5.14 -4.35
C GLY A 45 -9.50 4.20 -3.42
N THR A 46 -10.15 3.22 -2.78
CA THR A 46 -9.46 2.26 -1.91
C THR A 46 -8.52 1.35 -2.69
N GLY A 47 -8.98 0.82 -3.83
CA GLY A 47 -8.18 -0.05 -4.69
C GLY A 47 -6.94 0.67 -5.23
N LEU A 48 -7.10 1.91 -5.70
CA LEU A 48 -6.02 2.74 -6.19
C LEU A 48 -5.04 3.14 -5.08
N PHE A 49 -5.54 3.46 -3.88
CA PHE A 49 -4.70 3.76 -2.73
C PHE A 49 -3.81 2.57 -2.36
N VAL A 50 -4.40 1.36 -2.27
CA VAL A 50 -3.64 0.14 -1.97
C VAL A 50 -2.69 -0.22 -3.11
N ALA A 51 -3.12 -0.07 -4.37
CA ALA A 51 -2.25 -0.30 -5.52
C ALA A 51 -1.05 0.68 -5.55
N TYR A 52 -1.26 1.93 -5.13
CA TYR A 52 -0.18 2.91 -5.00
C TYR A 52 0.82 2.52 -3.92
N PHE A 53 0.37 1.92 -2.81
CA PHE A 53 1.26 1.45 -1.74
C PHE A 53 2.11 0.24 -2.16
N PHE A 54 1.49 -0.75 -2.81
CA PHE A 54 2.17 -1.97 -3.28
C PHE A 54 2.82 -1.82 -4.66
N ARG A 55 2.96 -0.59 -5.14
CA ARG A 55 3.72 -0.34 -6.36
C ARG A 55 5.18 -0.68 -6.11
N ASP A 56 5.71 -1.51 -6.98
CA ASP A 56 7.13 -1.83 -7.04
C ASP A 56 7.79 -0.92 -8.08
N PRO A 57 8.47 0.17 -7.66
CA PRO A 57 9.15 1.07 -8.57
C PRO A 57 10.42 0.40 -9.12
N GLU A 58 10.72 0.66 -10.39
CA GLU A 58 12.01 0.26 -10.95
C GLU A 58 13.13 1.02 -10.24
N ARG A 59 14.16 0.27 -9.80
CA ARG A 59 15.37 0.82 -9.17
C ARG A 59 16.60 0.36 -9.94
N THR A 60 17.55 1.28 -10.12
CA THR A 60 18.84 0.98 -10.74
C THR A 60 19.88 0.79 -9.64
N PRO A 61 20.38 -0.44 -9.39
CA PRO A 61 21.44 -0.65 -8.41
C PRO A 61 22.76 -0.01 -8.89
N PRO A 62 23.70 0.30 -7.97
CA PRO A 62 25.03 0.77 -8.34
C PRO A 62 25.84 -0.34 -9.05
N PRO A 63 26.95 0.00 -9.74
CA PRO A 63 27.90 -0.99 -10.24
C PRO A 63 28.44 -1.89 -9.11
N ASP A 64 28.80 -3.13 -9.43
CA ASP A 64 29.36 -4.11 -8.49
C ASP A 64 28.47 -4.41 -7.26
N PHE A 65 27.15 -4.22 -7.38
CA PHE A 65 26.19 -4.41 -6.29
C PHE A 65 26.21 -5.79 -5.64
N GLU A 66 26.70 -6.82 -6.34
CA GLU A 66 26.83 -8.19 -5.83
C GLU A 66 27.79 -8.27 -4.63
N LEU A 67 28.69 -7.30 -4.46
CA LEU A 67 29.61 -7.19 -3.34
C LEU A 67 29.13 -6.24 -2.23
N LEU A 68 27.93 -5.67 -2.38
CA LEU A 68 27.41 -4.61 -1.51
C LEU A 68 26.16 -5.06 -0.75
N ILE A 69 26.01 -4.55 0.48
CA ILE A 69 24.72 -4.55 1.18
C ILE A 69 23.99 -3.28 0.76
N LEU A 70 22.86 -3.45 0.07
CA LEU A 70 22.06 -2.33 -0.42
C LEU A 70 21.02 -1.89 0.62
N ALA A 71 20.68 -0.60 0.59
CA ALA A 71 19.57 -0.08 1.39
C ALA A 71 18.24 -0.70 0.92
N PRO A 72 17.40 -1.21 1.84
CA PRO A 72 16.14 -1.84 1.45
C PRO A 72 15.06 -0.83 1.04
N ALA A 73 15.18 0.43 1.49
CA ALA A 73 14.21 1.49 1.25
C ALA A 73 14.87 2.87 1.32
N ASP A 74 14.17 3.87 0.78
CA ASP A 74 14.56 5.27 0.85
C ASP A 74 14.32 5.84 2.26
N GLY A 75 15.29 6.55 2.82
CA GLY A 75 15.21 7.09 4.16
C GLY A 75 16.44 7.89 4.56
N LYS A 76 16.50 8.29 5.82
CA LYS A 76 17.69 8.93 6.41
C LYS A 76 18.21 8.07 7.52
N VAL A 77 19.52 7.78 7.49
CA VAL A 77 20.20 7.12 8.60
C VAL A 77 20.19 8.08 9.78
N VAL A 78 19.61 7.63 10.90
CA VAL A 78 19.53 8.42 12.14
C VAL A 78 20.66 8.11 13.10
N GLU A 79 21.11 6.85 13.14
CA GLU A 79 22.13 6.37 14.07
C GLU A 79 22.77 5.08 13.53
N ILE A 80 24.05 4.87 13.83
CA ILE A 80 24.77 3.62 13.56
C ILE A 80 25.47 3.21 14.86
N VAL A 81 24.98 2.15 15.49
CA VAL A 81 25.51 1.63 16.75
C VAL A 81 25.55 0.10 16.72
N GLN A 82 26.48 -0.48 17.49
CA GLN A 82 26.48 -1.92 17.72
C GLN A 82 25.37 -2.28 18.70
N VAL A 83 24.55 -3.27 18.33
CA VAL A 83 23.46 -3.78 19.15
C VAL A 83 23.57 -5.30 19.26
N HIS A 84 23.13 -5.85 20.40
CA HIS A 84 22.93 -7.29 20.55
C HIS A 84 21.50 -7.61 20.13
N GLU A 85 21.32 -8.34 19.01
CA GLU A 85 20.01 -8.62 18.40
C GLU A 85 19.68 -10.13 18.43
N PRO A 86 19.32 -10.69 19.59
CA PRO A 86 19.13 -12.13 19.77
C PRO A 86 17.87 -12.68 19.09
N LEU A 87 16.93 -11.83 18.65
CA LEU A 87 15.68 -12.29 18.03
C LEU A 87 15.88 -12.71 16.58
N PHE A 88 16.82 -12.07 15.87
CA PHE A 88 16.98 -12.23 14.42
C PHE A 88 18.40 -12.61 13.98
N ILE A 89 19.44 -12.28 14.77
CA ILE A 89 20.84 -12.57 14.42
C ILE A 89 21.50 -13.32 15.58
N GLN A 90 21.73 -14.63 15.38
CA GLN A 90 22.41 -15.51 16.35
C GLN A 90 23.91 -15.61 16.05
#